data_AF-A0A1D6L034-F1
#
_entry.id   AF-A0A1D6L034-F1
#
_cell.length_a   1.000
_cell.length_b   1.000
_cell.length_c   1.000
_cell.angle_alpha   90.00
_cell.angle_beta   90.00
_cell.angle_gamma   90.00
#
_symmetry.space_group_name_H-M   'P 1'
#
loop_
_entity.id
_entity.type
_entity.pdbx_description
1 polymer ?
#
loop_
_entity_poly.entity_id
_entity_poly.type
_entity_poly.pdbx_seq_one_letter_code
_entity_poly.pdbx_strand_id
1 'polypeptide(L)'
;MGQVLSKARDLLYDCKEITQRLRAMLQSADEQVRSLKKQSTFLSQLAAKTIPNGIHCLSMRLTIDYYLLSPEKRKFPNSENLENPDLYHYALFSDNVLAASVVVNSTIMNAKEPEKHVFHLVTDKLNFGAMNMWFLLNPPGDATIHVENVDDFKWLNSSYCPVLKQLESAAMKEYYFKADRPKTLSAGSSNLKYRNPKYLSMLNHLRFYLPQNENRLLWKLGTLPPGLLTFYKLTHPLDKSWHVLGLGYNPTIERSEIDNAAVIHYNGNMKPWLEIAMIKYRPYWTKYINYQHSYIHGCKISQ
;
A
#
# COMPACT_ATOMS: atom_id res chain seq x y z
N MET A 1 -40.62 31.42 47.80
CA MET A 1 -40.59 30.48 46.66
C MET A 1 -41.04 31.11 45.34
N GLY A 2 -42.19 31.80 45.26
CA GLY A 2 -42.71 32.34 43.98
C GLY A 2 -41.79 33.31 43.23
N GLN A 3 -41.10 34.23 43.92
CA GLN A 3 -40.13 35.15 43.28
C GLN A 3 -38.90 34.44 42.69
N VAL A 4 -38.43 33.39 43.36
CA VAL A 4 -37.28 32.60 42.89
C VAL A 4 -37.69 31.79 41.65
N LEU A 5 -38.90 31.23 41.64
CA LEU A 5 -39.46 30.52 40.49
C LEU A 5 -39.75 31.45 39.30
N SER A 6 -40.22 32.68 39.55
CA SER A 6 -40.40 33.70 38.50
C SER A 6 -39.07 34.13 37.89
N LYS A 7 -38.06 34.45 38.71
CA LYS A 7 -36.72 34.77 38.20
C LYS A 7 -36.08 33.61 37.46
N ALA A 8 -36.24 32.38 37.97
CA ALA A 8 -35.74 31.19 37.29
C ALA A 8 -36.44 30.98 35.94
N ARG A 9 -37.76 31.20 35.86
CA ARG A 9 -38.53 31.18 34.61
C ARG A 9 -38.02 32.23 33.63
N ASP A 10 -37.85 33.48 34.05
CA ASP A 10 -37.46 34.56 33.15
C ASP A 10 -36.01 34.38 32.63
N LEU A 11 -35.12 33.77 33.43
CA LEU A 11 -33.78 33.33 33.00
C LEU A 11 -33.79 32.06 32.12
N LEU A 12 -34.72 31.13 32.36
CA LEU A 12 -34.90 29.90 31.58
C LEU A 12 -35.53 30.16 30.20
N TYR A 13 -36.19 31.31 30.00
CA TYR A 13 -36.79 31.73 28.74
C TYR A 13 -36.11 32.98 28.14
N ASP A 14 -35.00 33.45 28.72
CA ASP A 14 -34.17 34.48 28.08
C ASP A 14 -33.48 33.86 26.85
N CYS A 15 -34.09 34.11 25.69
CA CYS A 15 -33.63 33.60 24.41
C CYS A 15 -32.18 33.96 24.13
N LYS A 16 -31.67 35.10 24.65
CA LYS A 16 -30.29 35.52 24.45
C LYS A 16 -29.32 34.64 25.25
N GLU A 17 -29.61 34.40 26.53
CA GLU A 17 -28.82 33.53 27.40
C GLU A 17 -28.87 32.07 26.93
N ILE A 18 -30.05 31.57 26.56
CA ILE A 18 -30.20 30.22 25.98
C ILE A 18 -29.40 30.10 24.67
N THR A 19 -29.51 31.07 23.77
CA THR A 19 -28.78 31.06 22.50
C THR A 19 -27.27 31.10 22.73
N GLN A 20 -26.79 31.92 23.68
CA GLN A 20 -25.37 31.99 24.03
C GLN A 20 -24.87 30.65 24.60
N ARG A 21 -25.66 30.03 25.49
CA ARG A 21 -25.33 28.72 26.07
C ARG A 21 -25.34 27.60 25.03
N LEU A 22 -26.36 27.54 24.16
CA LEU A 22 -26.41 26.58 23.06
C LEU A 22 -25.25 26.78 22.08
N ARG A 23 -24.87 28.02 21.78
CA ARG A 23 -23.71 28.31 20.93
C ARG A 23 -22.41 27.83 21.56
N ALA A 24 -22.22 28.05 22.86
CA ALA A 24 -21.06 27.54 23.59
C ALA A 24 -21.03 25.99 23.61
N MET A 25 -22.19 25.34 23.81
CA MET A 25 -22.32 23.89 23.73
C MET A 25 -21.99 23.37 22.33
N LEU A 26 -22.48 24.03 21.28
CA LEU A 26 -22.19 23.66 19.89
C LEU A 26 -20.70 23.82 19.57
N GLN A 27 -20.07 24.93 19.97
CA GLN A 27 -18.63 25.13 19.79
C GLN A 27 -17.81 24.07 20.52
N SER A 28 -18.18 23.73 21.75
CA SER A 28 -17.52 22.67 22.52
C SER A 28 -17.69 21.30 21.85
N ALA A 29 -18.89 20.97 21.38
CA ALA A 29 -19.14 19.73 20.64
C ALA A 29 -18.35 19.68 19.32
N ASP A 30 -18.29 20.79 18.56
CA ASP A 30 -17.51 20.90 17.33
C ASP A 30 -16.01 20.70 17.58
N GLU A 31 -15.47 21.27 18.66
CA GLU A 31 -14.07 21.07 19.05
C GLU A 31 -13.77 19.63 19.43
N GLN A 32 -14.68 18.97 20.16
CA GLN A 32 -14.57 17.54 20.48
C GLN A 32 -14.58 16.70 19.21
N VAL A 33 -15.51 16.96 18.29
CA VAL A 33 -15.58 16.27 16.98
C VAL A 33 -14.29 16.48 16.19
N ARG A 34 -13.75 17.70 16.14
CA ARG A 34 -12.47 17.99 15.47
C ARG A 34 -11.31 17.22 16.09
N SER A 35 -11.25 17.15 17.42
CA SER A 35 -10.22 16.41 18.16
C SER A 35 -10.29 14.91 17.88
N LEU A 36 -11.48 14.32 17.99
CA LEU A 36 -11.72 12.91 17.69
C LEU A 36 -11.42 12.58 16.23
N LYS A 37 -11.78 13.46 15.29
CA LYS A 37 -11.46 13.28 13.86
C LYS A 37 -9.95 13.26 13.60
N LYS A 38 -9.18 14.12 14.28
CA LYS A 38 -7.71 14.11 14.21
C LYS A 38 -7.13 12.79 14.75
N GLN A 39 -7.61 12.33 15.92
CA GLN A 39 -7.18 11.05 16.50
C GLN A 39 -7.54 9.86 15.60
N SER A 40 -8.77 9.79 15.10
CA SER A 40 -9.23 8.74 14.18
C SER A 40 -8.39 8.70 12.90
N THR A 41 -8.10 9.87 12.31
CA THR A 41 -7.25 9.96 11.11
C THR A 41 -5.83 9.47 11.40
N PHE A 42 -5.26 9.85 12.55
CA PHE A 42 -3.93 9.41 12.97
C PHE A 42 -3.88 7.88 13.14
N LEU A 43 -4.82 7.29 13.87
CA LEU A 43 -4.91 5.85 14.09
C LEU A 43 -5.11 5.08 12.77
N SER A 44 -5.96 5.60 11.88
CA SER A 44 -6.17 5.01 10.56
C SER A 44 -4.90 5.02 9.72
N GLN A 45 -4.13 6.11 9.76
CA GLN A 45 -2.84 6.19 9.08
C GLN A 45 -1.79 5.26 9.70
N LEU A 46 -1.79 5.11 11.02
CA LEU A 46 -0.91 4.19 11.72
C LEU A 46 -1.21 2.74 11.28
N ALA A 47 -2.47 2.32 11.39
CA ALA A 47 -2.93 0.98 10.99
C ALA A 47 -2.64 0.68 9.50
N ALA A 48 -2.79 1.68 8.62
CA ALA A 48 -2.48 1.53 7.20
C ALA A 48 -0.99 1.35 6.89
N LYS A 49 -0.12 1.84 7.77
CA LYS A 49 1.34 1.83 7.56
C LYS A 49 2.02 0.65 8.23
N THR A 50 1.50 0.20 9.37
CA THR A 50 1.99 -0.97 10.11
C THR A 50 1.82 -2.25 9.31
N ILE A 51 2.73 -3.20 9.54
CA ILE A 51 2.62 -4.54 8.95
C ILE A 51 1.76 -5.39 9.91
N PRO A 52 0.61 -5.94 9.46
CA PRO A 52 -0.19 -6.84 10.28
C PRO A 52 0.61 -8.06 10.75
N ASN A 53 0.39 -8.48 12.00
CA ASN A 53 1.11 -9.60 12.60
C ASN A 53 1.03 -10.89 11.76
N GLY A 54 -0.14 -11.17 11.16
CA GLY A 54 -0.30 -12.35 10.30
C GLY A 54 0.56 -12.31 9.03
N ILE A 55 0.69 -11.14 8.40
CA ILE A 55 1.56 -10.95 7.21
C ILE A 55 3.03 -11.04 7.60
N HIS A 56 3.40 -10.49 8.76
CA HIS A 56 4.76 -10.60 9.29
C HIS A 56 5.13 -12.06 9.59
N CYS A 57 4.26 -12.79 10.30
CA CYS A 57 4.40 -14.23 10.55
C CYS A 57 4.56 -15.01 9.24
N LEU A 58 3.72 -14.74 8.24
CA LEU A 58 3.76 -15.40 6.94
C LEU A 58 5.14 -15.23 6.29
N SER A 59 5.59 -13.98 6.21
CA SER A 59 6.84 -13.62 5.55
C SER A 59 8.04 -14.27 6.27
N MET A 60 8.06 -14.24 7.60
CA MET A 60 9.13 -14.89 8.37
C MET A 60 9.19 -16.40 8.16
N ARG A 61 8.06 -17.09 8.24
CA ARG A 61 8.01 -18.55 8.08
C ARG A 61 8.46 -18.98 6.69
N LEU A 62 7.93 -18.33 5.66
CA LEU A 62 8.32 -18.60 4.27
C LEU A 62 9.81 -18.34 4.04
N THR A 63 10.37 -17.25 4.58
CA THR A 63 11.80 -16.95 4.48
C THR A 63 12.66 -18.03 5.13
N ILE A 64 12.31 -18.51 6.32
CA ILE A 64 13.05 -19.59 6.98
C ILE A 64 13.06 -20.84 6.10
N ASP A 65 11.89 -21.26 5.63
CA ASP A 65 11.76 -22.48 4.82
C ASP A 65 12.49 -22.37 3.48
N TYR A 66 12.51 -21.18 2.85
CA TYR A 66 13.29 -20.91 1.65
C TYR A 66 14.78 -21.22 1.85
N TYR A 67 15.36 -20.69 2.94
CA TYR A 67 16.78 -20.85 3.19
C TYR A 67 17.16 -22.25 3.70
N LEU A 68 16.18 -23.04 4.15
CA LEU A 68 16.35 -24.46 4.46
C LEU A 68 16.28 -25.36 3.22
N LEU A 69 15.64 -24.94 2.12
CA LEU A 69 15.62 -25.70 0.87
C LEU A 69 17.01 -25.78 0.25
N SER A 70 17.33 -26.89 -0.42
CA SER A 70 18.56 -27.02 -1.19
C SER A 70 18.52 -26.11 -2.44
N PRO A 71 19.67 -25.61 -2.94
CA PRO A 71 19.69 -24.68 -4.07
C PRO A 71 19.01 -25.21 -5.34
N GLU A 72 19.01 -26.53 -5.56
CA GLU A 72 18.36 -27.17 -6.72
C GLU A 72 16.83 -27.02 -6.66
N LYS A 73 16.26 -27.01 -5.46
CA LYS A 73 14.82 -26.85 -5.23
C LYS A 73 14.35 -25.40 -5.24
N ARG A 74 15.27 -24.43 -5.38
CA ARG A 74 14.96 -22.99 -5.42
C ARG A 74 14.79 -22.45 -6.85
N LYS A 75 14.79 -23.33 -7.86
CA LYS A 75 14.68 -22.95 -9.26
C LYS A 75 13.22 -22.97 -9.71
N PHE A 76 12.79 -21.89 -10.35
CA PHE A 76 11.51 -21.85 -11.05
C PHE A 76 11.59 -22.57 -12.40
N PRO A 77 10.48 -23.17 -12.87
CA PRO A 77 10.39 -23.68 -14.23
C PRO A 77 10.36 -22.55 -15.26
N ASN A 78 10.46 -22.91 -16.54
CA ASN A 78 10.27 -22.02 -17.70
C ASN A 78 11.21 -20.79 -17.72
N SER A 79 12.46 -20.96 -17.27
CA SER A 79 13.46 -19.88 -17.23
C SER A 79 13.85 -19.35 -18.62
N GLU A 80 13.64 -20.13 -19.67
CA GLU A 80 13.85 -19.77 -21.06
C GLU A 80 12.90 -18.67 -21.55
N ASN A 81 11.76 -18.49 -20.89
CA ASN A 81 10.76 -17.48 -21.23
C ASN A 81 11.10 -16.09 -20.67
N LEU A 82 12.11 -15.96 -19.79
CA LEU A 82 12.37 -14.72 -19.06
C LEU A 82 12.76 -13.54 -19.95
N GLU A 83 13.34 -13.82 -21.10
CA GLU A 83 13.81 -12.81 -22.07
C GLU A 83 13.10 -12.92 -23.43
N ASN A 84 12.07 -13.77 -23.54
CA ASN A 84 11.39 -14.00 -24.82
C ASN A 84 10.46 -12.82 -25.18
N PRO A 85 10.79 -12.02 -26.21
CA PRO A 85 10.04 -10.80 -26.52
C PRO A 85 8.61 -11.06 -27.06
N ASP A 86 8.30 -12.31 -27.45
CA ASP A 86 6.97 -12.69 -27.94
C ASP A 86 5.96 -12.94 -26.79
N LEU A 87 6.42 -12.87 -25.53
CA LEU A 87 5.59 -13.07 -24.34
C LEU A 87 5.19 -11.75 -23.67
N TYR A 88 4.16 -11.80 -22.84
CA TYR A 88 3.69 -10.65 -22.08
C TYR A 88 4.43 -10.52 -20.76
N HIS A 89 5.35 -9.55 -20.68
CA HIS A 89 6.15 -9.29 -19.49
C HIS A 89 5.51 -8.26 -18.56
N TYR A 90 5.45 -8.59 -17.26
CA TYR A 90 4.94 -7.73 -16.20
C TYR A 90 6.01 -7.51 -15.14
N ALA A 91 6.36 -6.25 -14.87
CA ALA A 91 7.19 -5.90 -13.73
C ALA A 91 6.32 -5.58 -12.51
N LEU A 92 6.41 -6.41 -11.47
CA LEU A 92 5.61 -6.29 -10.25
C LEU A 92 6.50 -5.97 -9.05
N PHE A 93 6.35 -4.76 -8.52
CA PHE A 93 7.13 -4.30 -7.36
C PHE A 93 6.29 -4.43 -6.09
N SER A 94 6.71 -5.26 -5.13
CA SER A 94 5.96 -5.47 -3.89
C SER A 94 6.85 -5.95 -2.73
N ASP A 95 6.58 -5.43 -1.54
CA ASP A 95 7.08 -5.94 -0.25
C ASP A 95 6.04 -6.85 0.45
N ASN A 96 4.92 -7.14 -0.21
CA ASN A 96 3.81 -7.92 0.33
C ASN A 96 3.54 -9.15 -0.54
N VAL A 97 3.86 -10.32 0.00
CA VAL A 97 3.70 -11.63 -0.64
C VAL A 97 2.26 -11.89 -1.06
N LEU A 98 1.27 -11.63 -0.19
CA LEU A 98 -0.14 -11.86 -0.51
C LEU A 98 -0.64 -10.91 -1.61
N ALA A 99 -0.17 -9.66 -1.61
CA ALA A 99 -0.52 -8.72 -2.67
C ALA A 99 0.08 -9.11 -4.02
N ALA A 100 1.33 -9.55 -4.04
CA ALA A 100 1.92 -10.08 -5.26
C ALA A 100 1.16 -11.32 -5.76
N SER A 101 0.89 -12.26 -4.86
CA SER A 101 0.13 -13.48 -5.13
C SER A 101 -1.25 -13.20 -5.72
N VAL A 102 -2.03 -12.29 -5.14
CA VAL A 102 -3.36 -11.96 -5.66
C VAL A 102 -3.28 -11.30 -7.04
N VAL A 103 -2.29 -10.44 -7.29
CA VAL A 103 -2.10 -9.85 -8.63
C VAL A 103 -1.77 -10.93 -9.66
N VAL A 104 -0.83 -11.83 -9.36
CA VAL A 104 -0.45 -12.93 -10.26
C VAL A 104 -1.63 -13.88 -10.49
N ASN A 105 -2.26 -14.39 -9.42
CA ASN A 105 -3.38 -15.32 -9.51
C ASN A 105 -4.57 -14.72 -10.24
N SER A 106 -4.93 -13.47 -9.94
CA SER A 106 -6.04 -12.81 -10.63
C SER A 106 -5.78 -12.61 -12.11
N THR A 107 -4.54 -12.25 -12.47
CA THR A 107 -4.15 -12.10 -13.88
C THR A 107 -4.25 -13.45 -14.60
N ILE A 108 -3.67 -14.50 -14.04
CA ILE A 108 -3.64 -15.83 -14.66
C ILE A 108 -5.01 -16.48 -14.74
N MET A 109 -5.81 -16.41 -13.68
CA MET A 109 -7.17 -16.99 -13.69
C MET A 109 -8.11 -16.30 -14.69
N ASN A 110 -7.77 -15.10 -15.17
CA ASN A 110 -8.59 -14.34 -16.12
C ASN A 110 -7.92 -14.21 -17.50
N ALA A 111 -6.71 -14.76 -17.67
CA ALA A 111 -6.00 -14.77 -18.94
C ALA A 111 -6.55 -15.87 -19.86
N LYS A 112 -6.59 -15.59 -21.17
CA LYS A 112 -6.97 -16.58 -22.19
C LYS A 112 -5.84 -17.58 -22.48
N GLU A 113 -4.59 -17.10 -22.43
CA GLU A 113 -3.37 -17.86 -22.74
C GLU A 113 -2.37 -17.70 -21.58
N PRO A 114 -2.63 -18.30 -20.39
CA PRO A 114 -1.78 -18.17 -19.20
C PRO A 114 -0.28 -18.39 -19.42
N GLU A 115 0.08 -19.32 -20.30
CA GLU A 115 1.44 -19.70 -20.68
C GLU A 115 2.23 -18.56 -21.34
N LYS A 116 1.54 -17.54 -21.88
CA LYS A 116 2.18 -16.38 -22.50
C LYS A 116 2.56 -15.28 -21.51
N HIS A 117 2.24 -15.43 -20.24
CA HIS A 117 2.47 -14.39 -19.23
C HIS A 117 3.75 -14.66 -18.42
N VAL A 118 4.60 -13.64 -18.31
CA VAL A 118 5.86 -13.68 -17.57
C VAL A 118 5.86 -12.58 -16.50
N PHE A 119 5.95 -12.96 -15.23
CA PHE A 119 5.99 -12.01 -14.12
C PHE A 119 7.40 -11.87 -13.55
N HIS A 120 7.93 -10.66 -13.60
CA HIS A 120 9.18 -10.23 -12.96
C HIS A 120 8.84 -9.53 -11.64
N LEU A 121 8.92 -10.26 -10.54
CA LEU A 121 8.61 -9.79 -9.19
C LEU A 121 9.85 -9.18 -8.56
N VAL A 122 9.84 -7.88 -8.38
CA VAL A 122 10.94 -7.17 -7.74
C VAL A 122 10.56 -6.87 -6.29
N THR A 123 11.39 -7.35 -5.37
CA THR A 123 11.21 -7.19 -3.92
C THR A 123 12.51 -6.75 -3.25
N ASP A 124 12.45 -6.35 -1.99
CA ASP A 124 13.64 -6.09 -1.18
C ASP A 124 14.27 -7.38 -0.63
N LYS A 125 15.51 -7.28 -0.16
CA LYS A 125 16.26 -8.38 0.44
C LYS A 125 15.54 -9.05 1.61
N LEU A 126 14.71 -8.32 2.36
CA LEU A 126 14.00 -8.85 3.52
C LEU A 126 12.85 -9.79 3.12
N ASN A 127 12.19 -9.48 2.01
CA ASN A 127 11.04 -10.24 1.50
C ASN A 127 11.41 -11.21 0.38
N PHE A 128 12.65 -11.17 -0.14
CA PHE A 128 13.13 -12.03 -1.21
C PHE A 128 12.90 -13.52 -0.94
N GLY A 129 13.31 -14.02 0.22
CA GLY A 129 13.11 -15.43 0.58
C GLY A 129 11.63 -15.81 0.65
N ALA A 130 10.81 -14.98 1.30
CA ALA A 130 9.39 -15.20 1.43
C ALA A 130 8.67 -15.23 0.07
N MET A 131 9.00 -14.30 -0.82
CA MET A 131 8.43 -14.20 -2.15
C MET A 131 8.77 -15.43 -2.99
N ASN A 132 10.05 -15.84 -3.00
CA ASN A 132 10.46 -17.06 -3.70
C ASN A 132 9.74 -18.30 -3.17
N MET A 133 9.75 -18.51 -1.84
CA MET A 133 9.11 -19.67 -1.24
C MET A 133 7.62 -19.75 -1.55
N TRP A 134 6.93 -18.61 -1.51
CA TRP A 134 5.49 -18.57 -1.78
C TRP A 134 5.17 -19.12 -3.18
N PHE A 135 5.88 -18.66 -4.20
CA PHE A 135 5.64 -19.08 -5.58
C PHE A 135 6.24 -20.45 -5.91
N LEU A 136 7.23 -20.94 -5.14
CA LEU A 136 7.67 -22.33 -5.22
C LEU A 136 6.60 -23.29 -4.68
N LEU A 137 5.89 -22.91 -3.62
CA LEU A 137 4.79 -23.68 -3.04
C LEU A 137 3.48 -23.53 -3.81
N ASN A 138 3.29 -22.39 -4.47
CA ASN A 138 2.06 -22.03 -5.19
C ASN A 138 2.42 -21.53 -6.61
N PRO A 139 2.90 -22.43 -7.50
CA PRO A 139 3.27 -22.04 -8.85
C PRO A 139 2.05 -21.51 -9.63
N PRO A 140 2.20 -20.45 -10.46
CA PRO A 140 1.09 -19.79 -11.15
C PRO A 140 0.62 -20.55 -12.42
N GLY A 141 0.49 -21.88 -12.34
CA GLY A 141 0.18 -22.72 -13.50
C GLY A 141 1.30 -22.70 -14.54
N ASP A 142 0.94 -22.48 -15.81
CA ASP A 142 1.88 -22.49 -16.95
C ASP A 142 2.62 -21.16 -17.14
N ALA A 143 2.24 -20.11 -16.41
CA ALA A 143 2.90 -18.82 -16.48
C ALA A 143 4.32 -18.86 -15.89
N THR A 144 5.23 -18.09 -16.47
CA THR A 144 6.59 -17.95 -15.95
C THR A 144 6.64 -16.91 -14.84
N ILE A 145 7.37 -17.23 -13.77
CA ILE A 145 7.62 -16.30 -12.68
C ILE A 145 9.11 -16.20 -12.35
N HIS A 146 9.54 -14.97 -12.10
CA HIS A 146 10.88 -14.65 -11.67
C HIS A 146 10.81 -13.71 -10.47
N VAL A 147 11.67 -13.92 -9.48
CA VAL A 147 11.76 -13.04 -8.32
C VAL A 147 13.16 -12.46 -8.26
N GLU A 148 13.24 -11.14 -8.28
CA GLU A 148 14.46 -10.37 -8.21
C GLU A 148 14.54 -9.58 -6.90
N ASN A 149 15.75 -9.50 -6.38
CA ASN A 149 16.06 -8.62 -5.27
C ASN A 149 16.58 -7.28 -5.82
N VAL A 150 15.87 -6.20 -5.51
CA VAL A 150 16.26 -4.84 -5.92
C VAL A 150 17.65 -4.45 -5.43
N ASP A 151 18.09 -4.97 -4.29
CA ASP A 151 19.40 -4.66 -3.71
C ASP A 151 20.55 -5.25 -4.54
N ASP A 152 20.27 -6.21 -5.44
CA ASP A 152 21.27 -6.83 -6.33
C ASP A 152 21.39 -6.08 -7.68
N PHE A 153 20.56 -5.06 -7.93
CA PHE A 153 20.60 -4.27 -9.15
C PHE A 153 21.85 -3.38 -9.17
N LYS A 154 22.88 -3.82 -9.89
CA LYS A 154 24.17 -3.10 -10.00
C LYS A 154 24.04 -1.67 -10.53
N TRP A 155 23.05 -1.42 -11.39
CA TRP A 155 22.77 -0.10 -11.95
C TRP A 155 22.12 0.86 -10.93
N LEU A 156 21.52 0.32 -9.86
CA LEU A 156 20.83 1.08 -8.83
C LEU A 156 21.74 1.32 -7.63
N ASN A 157 22.74 2.19 -7.82
CA ASN A 157 23.72 2.55 -6.79
C ASN A 157 23.75 4.07 -6.53
N SER A 158 24.45 4.53 -5.50
CA SER A 158 24.50 5.95 -5.13
C SER A 158 25.19 6.86 -6.14
N SER A 159 25.98 6.30 -7.06
CA SER A 159 26.54 7.04 -8.20
C SER A 159 25.48 7.38 -9.24
N TYR A 160 24.44 6.54 -9.38
CA TYR A 160 23.37 6.70 -10.36
C TYR A 160 22.07 7.29 -9.76
N CYS A 161 21.83 7.08 -8.46
CA CYS A 161 20.62 7.46 -7.74
C CYS A 161 20.91 8.55 -6.69
N PRO A 162 20.60 9.83 -6.95
CA PRO A 162 20.79 10.93 -6.01
C PRO A 162 20.06 10.74 -4.67
N VAL A 163 18.92 10.04 -4.67
CA VAL A 163 18.21 9.68 -3.44
C VAL A 163 19.02 8.66 -2.63
N LEU A 164 19.60 7.62 -3.24
CA LEU A 164 20.48 6.68 -2.53
C LEU A 164 21.68 7.40 -1.90
N LYS A 165 22.31 8.32 -2.65
CA LYS A 165 23.38 9.17 -2.14
C LYS A 165 22.93 10.02 -0.94
N GLN A 166 21.71 10.54 -0.96
CA GLN A 166 21.14 11.27 0.18
C GLN A 166 20.86 10.34 1.37
N LEU A 167 20.33 9.13 1.15
CA LEU A 167 20.05 8.15 2.21
C LEU A 167 21.32 7.58 2.86
N GLU A 168 22.42 7.53 2.13
CA GLU A 168 23.72 7.12 2.65
C GLU A 168 24.35 8.17 3.59
N SER A 169 23.91 9.44 3.51
CA SER A 169 24.44 10.53 4.32
C SER A 169 24.16 10.35 5.81
N ALA A 170 25.14 10.69 6.64
CA ALA A 170 25.02 10.61 8.10
C ALA A 170 23.82 11.44 8.62
N ALA A 171 23.58 12.62 8.04
CA ALA A 171 22.48 13.51 8.42
C ALA A 171 21.09 12.90 8.16
N MET A 172 20.90 12.16 7.06
CA MET A 172 19.64 11.48 6.77
C MET A 172 19.48 10.21 7.60
N LYS A 173 20.56 9.45 7.80
CA LYS A 173 20.52 8.32 8.75
C LYS A 173 20.11 8.79 10.14
N GLU A 174 20.63 9.94 10.57
CA GLU A 174 20.24 10.56 11.84
C GLU A 174 18.78 11.06 11.82
N TYR A 175 18.33 11.73 10.76
CA TYR A 175 16.95 12.22 10.67
C TYR A 175 15.87 11.11 10.66
N TYR A 176 16.16 9.97 10.01
CA TYR A 176 15.23 8.87 9.84
C TYR A 176 15.33 7.78 10.93
N PHE A 177 16.53 7.47 11.43
CA PHE A 177 16.76 6.36 12.35
C PHE A 177 17.03 6.79 13.80
N LYS A 178 17.18 8.08 14.10
CA LYS A 178 17.34 8.54 15.49
C LYS A 178 15.99 8.49 16.21
N ALA A 179 15.95 7.72 17.29
CA ALA A 179 14.78 7.45 18.10
C ALA A 179 14.38 8.62 19.03
N ASP A 180 14.33 9.85 18.54
CA ASP A 180 13.74 10.95 19.32
C ASP A 180 12.22 10.85 19.27
N ARG A 181 11.65 10.19 20.28
CA ARG A 181 10.22 10.26 20.60
C ARG A 181 9.87 11.72 20.89
N PRO A 182 8.99 12.38 20.10
CA PRO A 182 8.52 13.70 20.46
C PRO A 182 7.70 13.55 21.75
N LYS A 183 8.13 14.20 22.84
CA LYS A 183 7.38 14.24 24.11
C LYS A 183 6.12 15.12 24.03
N THR A 184 5.77 15.68 22.87
CA THR A 184 4.65 16.62 22.70
C THR A 184 3.86 16.40 21.41
N LEU A 185 2.54 16.33 21.55
CA LEU A 185 1.53 16.07 20.50
C LEU A 185 1.40 17.16 19.42
N SER A 186 2.02 18.33 19.61
CA SER A 186 1.84 19.50 18.72
C SER A 186 2.85 19.59 17.57
N ALA A 187 3.98 18.88 17.61
CA ALA A 187 5.04 18.99 16.60
C ALA A 187 5.05 17.84 15.56
N GLY A 188 4.15 16.86 15.68
CA GLY A 188 4.28 15.56 15.00
C GLY A 188 3.57 15.38 13.65
N SER A 189 2.76 16.31 13.16
CA SER A 189 1.85 16.00 12.03
C SER A 189 2.45 16.24 10.62
N SER A 190 3.38 17.19 10.45
CA SER A 190 3.81 17.61 9.12
C SER A 190 4.88 16.71 8.48
N ASN A 191 5.67 15.99 9.28
CA ASN A 191 6.84 15.23 8.79
C ASN A 191 6.80 13.72 9.05
N LEU A 192 5.75 13.19 9.70
CA LEU A 192 5.63 11.75 9.94
C LEU A 192 5.49 10.93 8.64
N LYS A 193 5.00 11.56 7.56
CA LYS A 193 4.97 10.96 6.22
C LYS A 193 6.38 10.61 5.74
N TYR A 194 7.35 11.50 5.95
CA TYR A 194 8.74 11.36 5.55
C TYR A 194 9.63 10.65 6.59
N ARG A 195 9.08 10.08 7.65
CA ARG A 195 9.83 9.25 8.62
C ARG A 195 9.45 7.77 8.57
N ASN A 196 8.57 7.39 7.64
CA ASN A 196 8.16 6.01 7.47
C ASN A 196 9.26 5.26 6.69
N PRO A 197 9.78 4.11 7.16
CA PRO A 197 10.77 3.31 6.44
C PRO A 197 10.34 2.91 5.02
N LYS A 198 9.02 2.88 4.71
CA LYS A 198 8.53 2.71 3.34
C LYS A 198 8.91 3.88 2.42
N TYR A 199 9.10 5.09 2.94
CA TYR A 199 9.70 6.23 2.22
C TYR A 199 11.23 6.15 2.13
N LEU A 200 11.85 5.08 2.62
CA LEU A 200 13.25 4.73 2.38
C LEU A 200 13.37 3.46 1.52
N SER A 201 12.30 2.65 1.48
CA SER A 201 12.25 1.43 0.69
C SER A 201 12.54 1.76 -0.77
N MET A 202 13.61 1.13 -1.29
CA MET A 202 14.04 1.30 -2.66
C MET A 202 12.91 0.98 -3.65
N LEU A 203 12.00 0.06 -3.31
CA LEU A 203 10.82 -0.26 -4.09
C LEU A 203 9.90 0.95 -4.32
N ASN A 204 9.78 1.85 -3.35
CA ASN A 204 9.03 3.10 -3.52
C ASN A 204 9.83 4.16 -4.31
N HIS A 205 11.16 4.07 -4.32
CA HIS A 205 12.05 5.02 -5.00
C HIS A 205 12.44 4.66 -6.42
N LEU A 206 12.42 3.39 -6.80
CA LEU A 206 12.59 2.91 -8.17
C LEU A 206 11.65 3.64 -9.15
N ARG A 207 10.50 4.09 -8.65
CA ARG A 207 9.48 4.86 -9.39
C ARG A 207 9.94 6.27 -9.78
N PHE A 208 10.97 6.83 -9.12
CA PHE A 208 11.55 8.12 -9.49
C PHE A 208 12.56 8.04 -10.63
N TYR A 209 13.05 6.82 -10.97
CA TYR A 209 14.19 6.64 -11.87
C TYR A 209 13.83 6.02 -13.22
N LEU A 210 12.55 6.02 -13.58
CA LEU A 210 12.09 5.48 -14.86
C LEU A 210 12.28 6.41 -16.07
N PRO A 211 12.70 7.67 -15.89
CA PRO A 211 13.64 8.24 -16.87
C PRO A 211 14.57 9.32 -16.28
N GLN A 212 15.84 9.32 -16.67
CA GLN A 212 16.61 10.57 -16.71
C GLN A 212 16.02 11.48 -17.81
N ASN A 213 15.15 12.42 -17.44
CA ASN A 213 14.70 13.51 -18.33
C ASN A 213 14.93 14.87 -17.63
N GLU A 214 15.74 15.73 -18.26
CA GLU A 214 16.76 16.58 -17.63
C GLU A 214 16.29 17.85 -16.89
N ASN A 215 15.04 18.31 -17.02
CA ASN A 215 14.72 19.72 -16.70
C ASN A 215 13.83 19.97 -15.46
N ARG A 216 13.58 18.97 -14.61
CA ARG A 216 13.07 19.11 -13.21
C ARG A 216 11.87 20.05 -12.93
N LEU A 217 10.91 20.25 -13.85
CA LEU A 217 9.88 21.31 -13.69
C LEU A 217 8.47 20.87 -13.18
N LEU A 218 8.23 19.62 -12.76
CA LEU A 218 6.85 19.09 -12.70
C LEU A 218 6.47 18.26 -11.45
N TRP A 219 6.37 18.77 -10.20
CA TRP A 219 5.94 17.89 -9.08
C TRP A 219 4.99 18.46 -8.01
N LYS A 220 3.74 17.94 -8.02
CA LYS A 220 2.84 17.84 -6.85
C LYS A 220 2.06 16.50 -6.73
N LEU A 221 2.26 15.50 -7.62
CA LEU A 221 1.31 14.37 -7.80
C LEU A 221 1.88 12.92 -7.82
N GLY A 222 3.10 12.66 -7.34
CA GLY A 222 3.62 11.28 -7.21
C GLY A 222 4.14 10.68 -8.53
N THR A 223 4.03 9.36 -8.73
CA THR A 223 4.80 8.58 -9.73
C THR A 223 4.19 8.49 -11.13
N LEU A 224 3.06 9.16 -11.37
CA LEU A 224 2.34 9.10 -12.65
C LEU A 224 2.89 10.09 -13.70
N PRO A 225 3.25 11.35 -13.35
CA PRO A 225 3.86 12.29 -14.30
C PRO A 225 5.20 11.86 -14.95
N PRO A 226 6.14 11.12 -14.31
CA PRO A 226 7.42 10.78 -14.94
C PRO A 226 7.25 9.62 -15.91
N GLY A 227 6.38 8.65 -15.61
CA GLY A 227 6.05 7.57 -16.55
C GLY A 227 5.37 8.09 -17.81
N LEU A 228 4.43 9.03 -17.69
CA LEU A 228 3.80 9.67 -18.85
C LEU A 228 4.81 10.47 -19.70
N LEU A 229 5.90 10.97 -19.10
CA LEU A 229 6.99 11.65 -19.80
C LEU A 229 7.98 10.66 -20.46
N THR A 230 8.35 9.56 -19.79
CA THR A 230 9.19 8.48 -20.38
C THR A 230 8.58 7.99 -21.68
N PHE A 231 7.26 7.76 -21.66
CA PHE A 231 6.52 7.22 -22.78
C PHE A 231 5.77 8.32 -23.55
N TYR A 232 6.23 9.57 -23.47
CA TYR A 232 5.56 10.66 -24.17
C TYR A 232 5.50 10.37 -25.68
N LYS A 233 4.28 10.41 -26.24
CA LYS A 233 3.95 9.96 -27.61
C LYS A 233 4.12 8.46 -27.91
N LEU A 234 4.50 7.67 -26.92
CA LEU A 234 4.57 6.21 -26.96
C LEU A 234 3.49 5.56 -26.06
N THR A 235 2.56 6.35 -25.52
CA THR A 235 1.43 5.86 -24.76
C THR A 235 0.18 5.72 -25.62
N HIS A 236 -0.61 4.69 -25.33
CA HIS A 236 -1.95 4.54 -25.86
C HIS A 236 -2.97 4.76 -24.72
N PRO A 237 -3.91 5.70 -24.86
CA PRO A 237 -4.94 5.89 -23.84
C PRO A 237 -5.88 4.69 -23.84
N LEU A 238 -6.07 4.08 -22.67
CA LEU A 238 -7.09 3.06 -22.48
C LEU A 238 -8.42 3.71 -22.06
N ASP A 239 -9.53 3.03 -22.35
CA ASP A 239 -10.83 3.44 -21.86
C ASP A 239 -10.81 3.48 -20.32
N LYS A 240 -11.29 4.58 -19.75
CA LYS A 240 -11.28 4.80 -18.30
C LYS A 240 -12.07 3.71 -17.56
N SER A 241 -13.12 3.15 -18.17
CA SER A 241 -13.92 2.07 -17.59
C SER A 241 -13.11 0.80 -17.31
N TRP A 242 -11.97 0.62 -18.00
CA TRP A 242 -11.11 -0.55 -17.79
C TRP A 242 -10.36 -0.50 -16.45
N HIS A 243 -10.23 0.68 -15.83
CA HIS A 243 -9.48 0.84 -14.58
C HIS A 243 -10.30 1.56 -13.51
N VAL A 244 -10.79 0.79 -12.55
CA VAL A 244 -11.52 1.31 -11.39
C VAL A 244 -10.58 1.49 -10.22
N LEU A 245 -10.45 2.74 -9.76
CA LEU A 245 -9.66 3.11 -8.60
C LEU A 245 -10.55 3.54 -7.43
N GLY A 246 -10.01 3.47 -6.23
CA GLY A 246 -10.60 4.01 -5.01
C GLY A 246 -11.06 2.93 -4.03
N LEU A 247 -10.80 1.65 -4.28
CA LEU A 247 -11.31 0.56 -3.44
C LEU A 247 -10.72 0.56 -2.02
N GLY A 248 -9.71 1.38 -1.72
CA GLY A 248 -9.16 1.56 -0.38
C GLY A 248 -9.51 2.90 0.30
N TYR A 249 -10.43 3.70 -0.25
CA TYR A 249 -10.94 4.92 0.41
C TYR A 249 -12.33 5.40 -0.04
N ASN A 250 -12.87 4.94 -1.17
CA ASN A 250 -14.13 5.41 -1.72
C ASN A 250 -15.25 4.36 -1.57
N PRO A 251 -16.20 4.53 -0.64
CA PRO A 251 -17.28 3.57 -0.41
C PRO A 251 -18.38 3.60 -1.46
N THR A 252 -18.41 4.62 -2.33
CA THR A 252 -19.54 4.87 -3.25
C THR A 252 -19.41 4.17 -4.59
N ILE A 253 -18.28 3.50 -4.88
CA ILE A 253 -18.07 2.81 -6.17
C ILE A 253 -19.13 1.73 -6.33
N GLU A 254 -19.81 1.74 -7.48
CA GLU A 254 -20.86 0.77 -7.76
C GLU A 254 -20.29 -0.59 -8.12
N ARG A 255 -21.07 -1.64 -7.86
CA ARG A 255 -20.67 -3.00 -8.21
C ARG A 255 -20.58 -3.18 -9.72
N SER A 256 -21.48 -2.56 -10.48
CA SER A 256 -21.49 -2.53 -11.94
C SER A 256 -20.19 -1.98 -12.52
N GLU A 257 -19.62 -0.92 -11.91
CA GLU A 257 -18.32 -0.37 -12.33
C GLU A 257 -17.20 -1.40 -12.13
N ILE A 258 -17.18 -2.08 -10.98
CA ILE A 258 -16.16 -3.09 -10.66
C ILE A 258 -16.27 -4.31 -11.58
N ASP A 259 -17.49 -4.81 -11.80
CA ASP A 259 -17.74 -6.01 -12.59
C ASP A 259 -17.43 -5.80 -14.09
N ASN A 260 -17.50 -4.56 -14.58
CA ASN A 260 -17.15 -4.21 -15.97
C ASN A 260 -15.67 -3.81 -16.15
N ALA A 261 -14.90 -3.68 -15.07
CA ALA A 261 -13.51 -3.23 -15.13
C ALA A 261 -12.55 -4.37 -15.48
N ALA A 262 -11.50 -4.06 -16.23
CA ALA A 262 -10.39 -4.99 -16.45
C ALA A 262 -9.44 -5.04 -15.24
N VAL A 263 -9.25 -3.90 -14.56
CA VAL A 263 -8.34 -3.75 -13.43
C VAL A 263 -9.02 -2.95 -12.31
N ILE A 264 -8.97 -3.49 -11.09
CA ILE A 264 -9.43 -2.81 -9.88
C ILE A 264 -8.24 -2.46 -8.98
N HIS A 265 -8.25 -1.26 -8.41
CA HIS A 265 -7.13 -0.75 -7.62
C HIS A 265 -7.57 -0.39 -6.20
N TYR A 266 -7.03 -1.12 -5.22
CA TYR A 266 -7.13 -0.84 -3.79
C TYR A 266 -6.14 0.27 -3.35
N ASN A 267 -6.17 1.43 -4.01
CA ASN A 267 -5.43 2.60 -3.55
C ASN A 267 -6.11 3.21 -2.31
N GLY A 268 -5.29 3.75 -1.41
CA GLY A 268 -5.77 4.29 -0.12
C GLY A 268 -5.25 3.53 1.09
N ASN A 269 -5.86 3.82 2.24
CA ASN A 269 -5.44 3.33 3.56
C ASN A 269 -6.17 2.04 3.96
N MET A 270 -7.34 1.76 3.38
CA MET A 270 -8.22 0.65 3.77
C MET A 270 -8.04 -0.57 2.85
N LYS A 271 -6.79 -1.00 2.67
CA LYS A 271 -6.42 -2.13 1.80
C LYS A 271 -6.96 -3.46 2.36
N PRO A 272 -7.27 -4.46 1.52
CA PRO A 272 -8.06 -5.64 1.92
C PRO A 272 -7.35 -6.61 2.88
N TRP A 273 -6.03 -6.48 3.01
CA TRP A 273 -5.19 -7.25 3.94
C TRP A 273 -4.95 -6.55 5.29
N LEU A 274 -5.64 -5.45 5.55
CA LEU A 274 -5.57 -4.68 6.80
C LEU A 274 -6.87 -4.86 7.61
N GLU A 275 -6.79 -4.69 8.92
CA GLU A 275 -7.97 -4.75 9.80
C GLU A 275 -8.99 -3.63 9.51
N ILE A 276 -8.51 -2.49 9.03
CA ILE A 276 -9.34 -1.34 8.62
C ILE A 276 -9.84 -1.45 7.17
N ALA A 277 -9.82 -2.65 6.57
CA ALA A 277 -10.22 -2.87 5.19
C ALA A 277 -11.66 -2.42 4.90
N MET A 278 -11.91 -1.94 3.68
CA MET A 278 -13.27 -1.74 3.20
C MET A 278 -13.96 -3.08 2.96
N ILE A 279 -14.77 -3.51 3.92
CA ILE A 279 -15.45 -4.82 3.90
C ILE A 279 -16.23 -5.02 2.59
N LYS A 280 -16.89 -3.98 2.08
CA LYS A 280 -17.64 -3.99 0.81
C LYS A 280 -16.84 -4.56 -0.37
N TYR A 281 -15.54 -4.25 -0.46
CA TYR A 281 -14.70 -4.63 -1.60
C TYR A 281 -13.78 -5.82 -1.32
N ARG A 282 -13.80 -6.36 -0.09
CA ARG A 282 -12.95 -7.48 0.32
C ARG A 282 -13.21 -8.76 -0.47
N PRO A 283 -14.45 -9.12 -0.88
CA PRO A 283 -14.71 -10.34 -1.65
C PRO A 283 -13.95 -10.44 -2.99
N TYR A 284 -13.68 -9.31 -3.67
CA TYR A 284 -12.90 -9.33 -4.92
C TYR A 284 -11.43 -9.69 -4.72
N TRP A 285 -10.93 -9.57 -3.49
CA TRP A 285 -9.58 -9.95 -3.08
C TRP A 285 -9.54 -11.37 -2.51
N THR A 286 -10.44 -11.69 -1.57
CA THR A 286 -10.41 -12.95 -0.81
C THR A 286 -10.61 -14.17 -1.71
N LYS A 287 -11.31 -14.04 -2.84
CA LYS A 287 -11.51 -15.11 -3.82
C LYS A 287 -10.21 -15.65 -4.44
N TYR A 288 -9.11 -14.88 -4.40
CA TYR A 288 -7.81 -15.28 -4.92
C TYR A 288 -6.85 -15.79 -3.85
N ILE A 289 -7.31 -15.93 -2.60
CA ILE A 289 -6.52 -16.39 -1.47
C ILE A 289 -7.06 -17.73 -0.96
N ASN A 290 -6.20 -18.75 -0.94
CA ASN A 290 -6.51 -20.01 -0.29
C ASN A 290 -6.31 -19.90 1.23
N TYR A 291 -7.37 -19.56 1.96
CA TYR A 291 -7.34 -19.45 3.43
C TYR A 291 -7.10 -20.78 4.17
N GLN A 292 -7.19 -21.92 3.47
CA GLN A 292 -6.86 -23.24 4.01
C GLN A 292 -5.36 -23.57 3.86
N HIS A 293 -4.59 -22.76 3.11
CA HIS A 293 -3.14 -22.93 2.98
C HIS A 293 -2.46 -22.89 4.35
N SER A 294 -1.61 -23.87 4.64
CA SER A 294 -1.02 -24.11 5.97
C SER A 294 -0.35 -22.87 6.58
N TYR A 295 0.34 -22.09 5.76
CA TYR A 295 0.97 -20.84 6.20
C TYR A 295 -0.03 -19.72 6.49
N ILE A 296 -1.11 -19.61 5.70
CA ILE A 296 -2.13 -18.58 5.89
C ILE A 296 -2.93 -18.89 7.16
N HIS A 297 -3.40 -20.13 7.28
CA HIS A 297 -4.11 -20.62 8.45
C HIS A 297 -3.23 -20.53 9.71
N GLY A 298 -1.98 -21.00 9.63
CA GLY A 298 -1.04 -21.00 10.75
C GLY A 298 -0.62 -19.61 11.23
N CYS A 299 -0.70 -18.58 10.36
CA CYS A 299 -0.44 -17.19 10.72
C CYS A 299 -1.71 -16.38 11.00
N LYS A 300 -2.89 -17.02 11.07
CA LYS A 300 -4.18 -16.41 11.44
C LYS A 300 -4.53 -15.18 10.58
N ILE A 301 -4.24 -15.24 9.29
CA ILE A 301 -4.58 -14.16 8.36
C ILE A 301 -6.09 -14.18 8.14
N SER A 302 -6.75 -13.06 8.41
CA SER A 302 -8.21 -12.98 8.38
C SER A 302 -8.78 -12.96 6.95
N GLN A 303 -9.91 -13.66 6.80
CA GLN A 303 -10.82 -13.54 5.65
C GLN A 303 -11.57 -12.21 5.71
#